data_AF-T1K792-F1
#
_entry.id   AF-T1K792-F1
#
_cell.length_a   1.000
_cell.length_b   1.000
_cell.length_c   1.000
_cell.angle_alpha   90.00
_cell.angle_beta   90.00
_cell.angle_gamma   90.00
#
_symmetry.space_group_name_H-M   'P 1'
#
loop_
_entity.id
_entity.type
_entity.pdbx_description
1 polymer ?
#
loop_
_entity_poly.entity_id
_entity_poly.type
_entity_poly.pdbx_seq_one_letter_code
_entity_poly.pdbx_strand_id
1 'polypeptide(L)'
;MSSSENSSDNSQQQPNCKKSSYRKSFSQEFEQLLNVEICPTLWVAVHKSRSSQGSMFVDIRRKKEGQWRGSKIYIPTTQGLFLKYPEYEKLKQKFEDWLSGLLLAETMEKVFEFSELTGRTVFAQQVIGAKGLTVGLKTETKQSCLVLHRSEITKIISNSVADAIGAAMCQSLYD
;
A
#
# COMPACT_ATOMS: atom_id res chain seq x y z
N MET A 1 63.51 30.79 -18.34
CA MET A 1 62.51 31.83 -18.00
C MET A 1 61.44 31.83 -19.08
N SER A 2 60.18 31.95 -18.66
CA SER A 2 58.97 32.29 -19.44
C SER A 2 58.17 31.14 -20.07
N SER A 3 57.24 30.64 -19.24
CA SER A 3 55.82 30.33 -19.45
C SER A 3 55.26 30.14 -20.87
N SER A 4 54.46 29.08 -21.06
CA SER A 4 53.01 29.16 -21.37
C SER A 4 52.37 27.76 -21.40
N GLU A 5 51.37 27.56 -20.54
CA GLU A 5 50.36 26.50 -20.60
C GLU A 5 49.29 26.84 -21.67
N ASN A 6 48.61 25.81 -22.19
CA ASN A 6 47.21 25.73 -22.65
C ASN A 6 47.11 24.53 -23.61
N SER A 7 46.63 23.36 -23.19
CA SER A 7 45.22 22.98 -22.96
C SER A 7 44.30 23.40 -24.10
N SER A 8 43.83 22.44 -24.88
CA SER A 8 42.66 22.60 -25.74
C SER A 8 41.79 21.36 -25.63
N ASP A 9 40.81 21.52 -24.75
CA ASP A 9 39.48 20.92 -24.68
C ASP A 9 39.10 19.85 -25.70
N ASN A 10 38.86 18.66 -25.15
CA ASN A 10 38.03 17.64 -25.78
C ASN A 10 36.68 17.57 -25.02
N SER A 11 35.87 18.62 -25.15
CA SER A 11 34.54 18.67 -24.53
C SER A 11 33.52 17.98 -25.44
N GLN A 12 33.35 16.67 -25.22
CA GLN A 12 32.17 15.94 -25.64
C GLN A 12 30.93 16.58 -24.98
N GLN A 13 30.09 17.20 -25.80
CA GLN A 13 28.77 17.68 -25.38
C GLN A 13 27.89 16.46 -25.04
N GLN A 14 27.74 16.16 -23.76
CA GLN A 14 26.65 15.31 -23.29
C GLN A 14 25.32 16.04 -23.50
N PRO A 15 24.28 15.41 -24.07
CA PRO A 15 22.97 16.02 -24.12
C PRO A 15 22.43 16.15 -22.70
N ASN A 16 22.34 17.40 -22.25
CA ASN A 16 21.78 17.79 -20.96
C ASN A 16 20.28 17.51 -20.97
N CYS A 17 19.91 16.26 -20.69
CA CYS A 17 18.52 15.84 -20.53
C CYS A 17 18.02 16.34 -19.17
N LYS A 18 17.79 17.66 -19.05
CA LYS A 18 17.00 18.24 -17.98
C LYS A 18 15.56 17.76 -18.14
N LYS A 19 15.26 16.56 -17.63
CA LYS A 19 13.89 16.15 -17.35
C LYS A 19 13.34 17.16 -16.35
N SER A 20 12.50 18.10 -16.80
CA SER A 20 11.75 18.94 -15.88
C SER A 20 10.86 18.02 -15.07
N SER A 21 11.25 17.76 -13.83
CA SER A 21 10.41 17.09 -12.84
C SER A 21 9.37 18.11 -12.35
N TYR A 22 8.44 18.48 -13.23
CA TYR A 22 7.15 19.01 -12.78
C TYR A 22 6.38 17.83 -12.23
N ARG A 23 6.75 17.41 -11.02
CA ARG A 23 5.85 16.61 -10.19
C ARG A 23 4.71 17.56 -9.85
N LYS A 24 3.59 17.47 -10.57
CA LYS A 24 2.35 18.14 -10.16
C LYS A 24 2.11 17.73 -8.71
N SER A 25 2.31 18.65 -7.78
CA SER A 25 1.97 18.43 -6.38
C SER A 25 0.45 18.35 -6.32
N PHE A 26 -0.07 17.21 -5.91
CA PHE A 26 -1.49 17.09 -5.64
C PHE A 26 -1.84 18.00 -4.45
N SER A 27 -3.09 18.45 -4.36
CA SER A 27 -3.52 19.17 -3.17
C SER A 27 -3.38 18.24 -1.95
N GLN A 28 -3.09 18.82 -0.79
CA GLN A 28 -2.97 18.07 0.47
C GLN A 28 -4.23 17.25 0.76
N GLU A 29 -5.39 17.75 0.34
CA GLU A 29 -6.69 17.08 0.43
C GLU A 29 -6.75 15.81 -0.43
N PHE A 30 -6.18 15.82 -1.64
CA PHE A 30 -6.14 14.63 -2.52
C PHE A 30 -5.14 13.58 -2.02
N GLU A 31 -4.00 13.99 -1.47
CA GLU A 31 -3.06 13.06 -0.82
C GLU A 31 -3.65 12.44 0.46
N GLN A 32 -4.49 13.19 1.19
CA GLN A 32 -5.25 12.67 2.33
C GLN A 32 -6.32 11.66 1.90
N LEU A 33 -7.00 11.90 0.78
CA LEU A 33 -7.98 10.95 0.23
C LEU A 33 -7.34 9.60 -0.12
N LEU A 34 -6.08 9.59 -0.58
CA LEU A 34 -5.37 8.34 -0.91
C LEU A 34 -4.82 7.59 0.31
N ASN A 35 -4.83 8.21 1.50
CA ASN A 35 -4.30 7.63 2.73
C ASN A 35 -5.37 7.65 3.83
N VAL A 36 -6.13 6.56 3.91
CA VAL A 36 -7.22 6.42 4.88
C VAL A 36 -6.66 5.93 6.21
N GLU A 37 -6.80 6.74 7.26
CA GLU A 37 -6.46 6.31 8.61
C GLU A 37 -7.54 5.37 9.17
N ILE A 38 -7.13 4.14 9.50
CA ILE A 38 -8.02 3.13 10.09
C ILE A 38 -7.99 3.25 11.62
N CYS A 39 -6.80 3.38 12.18
CA CYS A 39 -6.55 3.68 13.58
C CYS A 39 -5.17 4.36 13.72
N PRO A 40 -4.78 4.83 14.92
CA PRO A 40 -3.50 5.54 15.09
C PRO A 40 -2.27 4.77 14.60
N THR A 41 -2.34 3.44 14.55
CA THR A 41 -1.25 2.56 14.15
C THR A 41 -1.49 1.85 12.81
N LEU A 42 -2.58 2.11 12.09
CA LEU A 42 -2.94 1.40 10.86
C LEU A 42 -3.53 2.35 9.83
N TRP A 43 -3.05 2.26 8.59
CA TRP A 43 -3.63 2.98 7.46
C TRP A 43 -3.93 2.04 6.29
N VAL A 44 -4.69 2.56 5.35
CA VAL A 44 -4.86 2.02 4.01
C VAL A 44 -4.41 3.10 3.03
N ALA A 45 -3.40 2.81 2.22
CA ALA A 45 -2.94 3.68 1.16
C ALA A 45 -3.28 3.09 -0.21
N VAL A 46 -3.82 3.90 -1.11
CA VAL A 46 -4.14 3.49 -2.48
C VAL A 46 -3.08 4.04 -3.42
N HIS A 47 -2.43 3.16 -4.16
CA HIS A 47 -1.37 3.49 -5.09
C HIS A 47 -1.76 3.14 -6.51
N LYS A 48 -1.45 4.04 -7.44
CA LYS A 48 -1.50 3.77 -8.86
C LYS A 48 -0.09 3.73 -9.42
N SER A 49 0.30 2.61 -9.99
CA SER A 49 1.64 2.44 -10.56
C SER A 49 1.67 2.94 -12.00
N ARG A 50 2.56 3.89 -12.28
CA ARG A 50 2.83 4.37 -13.64
C ARG A 50 3.62 3.36 -14.47
N SER A 51 4.44 2.51 -13.83
CA SER A 51 5.30 1.55 -14.52
C SER A 51 4.60 0.24 -14.90
N SER A 52 3.46 -0.07 -14.28
CA SER A 52 2.67 -1.28 -14.57
C SER A 52 1.33 -0.93 -15.22
N GLN A 53 1.37 -0.11 -16.27
CA GLN A 53 0.20 0.25 -17.09
C GLN A 53 -1.00 0.79 -16.30
N GLY A 54 -0.74 1.56 -15.23
CA GLY A 54 -1.80 2.12 -14.40
C GLY A 54 -2.45 1.13 -13.42
N SER A 55 -1.85 -0.05 -13.21
CA SER A 55 -2.34 -1.01 -12.21
C SER A 55 -2.45 -0.36 -10.83
N MET A 56 -3.52 -0.70 -10.12
CA MET A 56 -3.79 -0.21 -8.78
C MET A 56 -3.40 -1.21 -7.70
N PHE A 57 -2.95 -0.66 -6.57
CA PHE A 57 -2.53 -1.39 -5.40
C PHE A 57 -3.13 -0.77 -4.15
N VAL A 58 -3.45 -1.61 -3.19
CA VAL A 58 -3.94 -1.22 -1.87
C VAL A 58 -2.92 -1.69 -0.84
N ASP A 59 -2.31 -0.75 -0.12
CA ASP A 59 -1.35 -1.01 0.96
C ASP A 59 -2.03 -0.86 2.32
N ILE A 60 -2.30 -1.99 2.98
CA ILE A 60 -2.86 -2.02 4.33
C ILE A 60 -1.70 -2.25 5.29
N ARG A 61 -1.32 -1.25 6.08
CA ARG A 61 -0.02 -1.31 6.78
C ARG A 61 -0.01 -0.64 8.14
N ARG A 62 0.67 -1.28 9.10
CA ARG A 62 0.94 -0.67 10.40
C ARG A 62 1.95 0.45 10.28
N LYS A 63 1.71 1.54 10.98
CA LYS A 63 2.62 2.68 11.11
C LYS A 63 3.05 2.86 12.55
N LYS A 64 4.28 3.32 12.76
CA LYS A 64 4.79 3.76 14.05
C LYS A 64 5.12 5.24 14.01
N GLU A 65 5.04 5.89 15.15
CA GLU A 65 5.50 7.25 15.30
C GLU A 65 7.03 7.31 15.29
N GLY A 66 7.57 8.34 14.66
CA GLY A 66 8.98 8.67 14.66
C GLY A 66 9.20 10.17 14.62
N GLN A 67 10.46 10.58 14.60
CA GLN A 67 10.86 11.99 14.50
C GLN A 67 11.79 12.18 13.32
N TRP A 68 11.56 13.25 12.57
CA TRP A 68 12.46 13.71 11.51
C TRP A 68 12.59 15.23 11.59
N ARG A 69 13.83 15.70 11.81
CA ARG A 69 14.16 17.13 11.94
C ARG A 69 13.28 17.89 12.95
N GLY A 70 12.99 17.26 14.09
CA GLY A 70 12.15 17.83 15.15
C GLY A 70 10.64 17.73 14.91
N SER A 71 10.21 17.28 13.72
CA SER A 71 8.80 17.05 13.41
C SER A 71 8.41 15.60 13.63
N LYS A 72 7.21 15.39 14.18
CA LYS A 72 6.57 14.06 14.26
C LYS A 72 6.27 13.55 12.86
N ILE A 73 6.69 12.31 12.58
CA ILE A 73 6.41 11.60 11.33
C ILE A 73 5.81 10.22 11.61
N TYR A 74 5.09 9.67 10.65
CA TYR A 74 4.62 8.28 10.69
C TYR A 74 5.46 7.43 9.74
N ILE A 75 6.06 6.37 10.28
CA ILE A 75 6.97 5.47 9.57
C ILE A 75 6.22 4.15 9.31
N PRO A 76 6.06 3.72 8.03
CA PRO A 76 5.48 2.43 7.72
C PRO A 76 6.34 1.28 8.25
N THR A 77 5.70 0.22 8.74
CA THR A 77 6.39 -0.97 9.25
C THR A 77 6.35 -2.11 8.23
N THR A 78 7.06 -3.21 8.53
CA THR A 78 7.01 -4.44 7.75
C THR A 78 5.68 -5.20 7.90
N GLN A 79 4.88 -4.88 8.92
CA GLN A 79 3.57 -5.48 9.14
C GLN A 79 2.52 -4.83 8.24
N GLY A 80 2.19 -5.51 7.15
CA GLY A 80 1.22 -5.01 6.19
C GLY A 80 1.00 -5.95 5.02
N LEU A 81 0.03 -5.59 4.19
CA LEU A 81 -0.38 -6.31 2.99
C LEU A 81 -0.33 -5.33 1.84
N PHE A 82 0.51 -5.62 0.84
CA PHE A 82 0.56 -4.85 -0.39
C PHE A 82 -0.13 -5.65 -1.49
N LEU A 83 -1.40 -5.33 -1.73
CA LEU A 83 -2.32 -6.10 -2.56
C LEU A 83 -2.50 -5.42 -3.90
N LYS A 84 -2.58 -6.20 -4.98
CA LYS A 84 -3.16 -5.69 -6.23
C LYS A 84 -4.67 -5.53 -6.02
N TYR A 85 -5.28 -4.63 -6.78
CA TYR A 85 -6.72 -4.35 -6.63
C TYR A 85 -7.62 -5.59 -6.66
N PRO A 86 -7.46 -6.58 -7.57
CA PRO A 86 -8.27 -7.80 -7.53
C PRO A 86 -8.10 -8.63 -6.23
N GLU A 87 -6.88 -8.69 -5.69
CA GLU A 87 -6.62 -9.36 -4.41
C GLU A 87 -7.32 -8.64 -3.25
N TYR A 88 -7.34 -7.31 -3.29
CA TYR A 88 -8.05 -6.50 -2.30
C TYR A 88 -9.57 -6.70 -2.37
N GLU A 89 -10.17 -6.67 -3.56
CA GLU A 89 -11.61 -6.92 -3.73
C GLU A 89 -12.00 -8.30 -3.20
N LYS A 90 -11.17 -9.32 -3.48
CA LYS A 90 -11.40 -10.66 -2.92
C LYS A 90 -11.24 -10.70 -1.41
N LEU A 91 -10.24 -10.01 -0.87
CA LEU A 91 -10.02 -9.91 0.57
C LEU A 91 -11.20 -9.22 1.26
N LYS A 92 -11.72 -8.13 0.66
CA LYS A 92 -12.91 -7.41 1.14
C LYS A 92 -14.12 -8.33 1.24
N GLN A 93 -14.40 -9.09 0.18
CA GLN A 93 -15.48 -10.09 0.18
C GLN A 93 -15.30 -11.12 1.31
N LYS A 94 -14.07 -11.63 1.52
CA LYS A 94 -13.79 -12.57 2.61
C LYS A 94 -13.95 -11.96 4.01
N PHE A 95 -13.64 -10.69 4.17
CA PHE A 95 -13.92 -9.97 5.41
C PHE A 95 -15.42 -9.80 5.65
N GLU A 96 -16.21 -9.49 4.63
CA GLU A 96 -17.67 -9.42 4.72
C GLU A 96 -18.28 -10.78 5.11
N ASP A 97 -17.83 -11.87 4.47
CA ASP A 97 -18.25 -13.23 4.79
C ASP A 97 -17.92 -13.61 6.26
N TRP A 98 -16.74 -13.22 6.76
CA TRP A 98 -16.36 -13.45 8.15
C TRP A 98 -17.12 -12.56 9.15
N LEU A 99 -17.35 -11.30 8.81
CA LEU A 99 -18.11 -10.38 9.66
C LEU A 99 -19.59 -10.79 9.77
N SER A 100 -20.18 -11.30 8.68
CA SER A 100 -21.56 -11.80 8.66
C SER A 100 -21.74 -13.17 9.31
N GLY A 101 -20.64 -13.87 9.63
CA GLY A 101 -20.66 -15.21 10.23
C GLY A 101 -20.82 -16.34 9.21
N LEU A 102 -20.78 -16.05 7.91
CA LEU A 102 -20.79 -17.06 6.84
C LEU A 102 -19.51 -17.90 6.83
N LEU A 103 -18.37 -17.30 7.19
CA LEU A 103 -17.16 -18.04 7.55
C LEU A 103 -17.22 -18.33 9.06
N LEU A 104 -17.80 -19.48 9.41
CA LEU A 104 -17.87 -19.95 10.81
C LEU A 104 -16.45 -20.15 11.36
N ALA A 105 -16.01 -19.20 12.18
CA ALA A 105 -14.66 -19.14 12.75
C ALA A 105 -14.48 -19.95 14.03
N GLU A 106 -15.54 -20.57 14.56
CA GLU A 106 -15.53 -21.11 15.93
C GLU A 106 -14.73 -22.41 16.08
N THR A 107 -14.30 -23.06 14.99
CA THR A 107 -13.53 -24.32 15.04
C THR A 107 -12.34 -24.42 14.07
N MET A 108 -12.12 -23.43 13.19
CA MET A 108 -11.05 -23.51 12.18
C MET A 108 -9.90 -22.55 12.48
N GLU A 109 -8.69 -23.11 12.61
CA GLU A 109 -7.44 -22.34 12.72
C GLU A 109 -7.19 -21.50 11.46
N LYS A 110 -7.64 -21.98 10.30
CA LYS A 110 -7.57 -21.32 9.00
C LYS A 110 -8.97 -20.85 8.56
N VAL A 111 -9.15 -19.55 8.39
CA VAL A 111 -10.45 -18.93 8.07
C VAL A 111 -10.66 -18.86 6.56
N PHE A 112 -9.65 -18.42 5.81
CA PHE A 112 -9.67 -18.46 4.36
C PHE A 112 -8.26 -18.51 3.77
N GLU A 113 -8.15 -18.98 2.53
CA GLU A 113 -6.97 -18.85 1.69
C GLU A 113 -7.39 -18.80 0.23
N PHE A 114 -6.76 -17.91 -0.53
CA PHE A 114 -7.04 -17.77 -1.96
C PHE A 114 -5.80 -17.23 -2.70
N SER A 115 -5.79 -17.46 -4.01
CA SER A 115 -4.74 -16.98 -4.91
C SER A 115 -5.39 -16.38 -6.15
N GLU A 116 -5.62 -15.07 -6.16
CA GLU A 116 -6.14 -14.36 -7.34
C GLU A 116 -5.07 -14.18 -8.42
N LEU A 117 -3.79 -14.26 -8.04
CA LEU A 117 -2.65 -14.03 -8.92
C LEU A 117 -1.61 -15.12 -8.75
N THR A 118 -1.02 -15.56 -9.86
CA THR A 118 0.04 -16.58 -9.86
C THR A 118 1.20 -16.20 -8.95
N GLY A 119 1.65 -17.16 -8.14
CA GLY A 119 2.78 -16.98 -7.21
C GLY A 119 2.46 -16.14 -5.98
N ARG A 120 1.19 -15.79 -5.74
CA ARG A 120 0.73 -15.00 -4.60
C ARG A 120 -0.48 -15.64 -3.95
N THR A 121 -0.41 -15.81 -2.63
CA THR A 121 -1.49 -16.40 -1.83
C THR A 121 -1.81 -15.50 -0.66
N VAL A 122 -3.07 -15.13 -0.52
CA VAL A 122 -3.59 -14.40 0.62
C VAL A 122 -4.31 -15.38 1.52
N PHE A 123 -4.01 -15.34 2.82
CA PHE A 123 -4.60 -16.24 3.80
C PHE A 123 -5.00 -15.49 5.06
N ALA A 124 -5.92 -16.06 5.83
CA ALA A 124 -6.24 -15.60 7.16
C ALA A 124 -6.44 -16.75 8.13
N GLN A 125 -6.01 -16.51 9.36
CA GLN A 125 -6.13 -17.42 10.49
C GLN A 125 -6.80 -16.70 11.66
N GLN A 126 -7.57 -17.43 12.45
CA GLN A 126 -8.20 -16.88 13.64
C GLN A 126 -7.14 -16.59 14.71
N VAL A 127 -7.19 -15.42 15.35
CA VAL A 127 -6.31 -15.14 16.49
C VAL A 127 -6.86 -15.86 17.71
N ILE A 128 -6.13 -16.84 18.24
CA ILE A 128 -6.53 -17.61 19.41
C ILE A 128 -6.69 -16.67 20.62
N GLY A 129 -7.85 -16.73 21.28
CA GLY A 129 -8.17 -15.90 22.44
C GLY A 129 -8.55 -14.45 22.13
N ALA A 130 -8.70 -14.07 20.86
CA ALA A 130 -9.10 -12.71 20.48
C ALA A 130 -10.11 -12.67 19.31
N LYS A 131 -10.90 -11.59 19.26
CA LYS A 131 -11.80 -11.31 18.13
C LYS A 131 -11.05 -10.60 16.99
N GLY A 132 -10.16 -11.33 16.33
CA GLY A 132 -9.35 -10.82 15.23
C GLY A 132 -8.80 -11.90 14.32
N LEU A 133 -8.18 -11.48 13.22
CA LEU A 133 -7.56 -12.34 12.22
C LEU A 133 -6.07 -12.00 12.07
N THR A 134 -5.23 -13.02 11.94
CA THR A 134 -3.90 -12.88 11.35
C THR A 134 -4.06 -13.06 9.85
N VAL A 135 -3.87 -11.99 9.09
CA VAL A 135 -3.99 -11.99 7.62
C VAL A 135 -2.60 -11.89 7.03
N GLY A 136 -2.30 -12.73 6.03
CA GLY A 136 -0.99 -12.76 5.40
C GLY A 136 -1.05 -12.76 3.89
N LEU A 137 0.02 -12.23 3.28
CA LEU A 137 0.32 -12.33 1.87
C LEU A 137 1.63 -13.10 1.73
N LYS A 138 1.55 -14.28 1.12
CA LYS A 138 2.68 -15.13 0.81
C LYS A 138 3.00 -15.04 -0.69
N THR A 139 4.27 -14.86 -1.00
CA THR A 139 4.84 -15.02 -2.33
C THR A 139 5.85 -16.16 -2.30
N GLU A 140 6.44 -16.49 -3.45
CA GLU A 140 7.50 -17.50 -3.54
C GLU A 140 8.70 -17.21 -2.62
N THR A 141 9.01 -15.93 -2.42
CA THR A 141 10.25 -15.51 -1.73
C THR A 141 10.02 -14.79 -0.41
N LYS A 142 8.79 -14.35 -0.12
CA LYS A 142 8.49 -13.49 1.03
C LYS A 142 7.11 -13.80 1.60
N GLN A 143 6.95 -13.53 2.88
CA GLN A 143 5.66 -13.53 3.54
C GLN A 143 5.55 -12.28 4.40
N SER A 144 4.44 -11.58 4.31
CA SER A 144 4.07 -10.51 5.23
C SER A 144 2.77 -10.87 5.93
N CYS A 145 2.66 -10.50 7.21
CA CYS A 145 1.49 -10.78 8.03
C CYS A 145 1.07 -9.51 8.77
N LEU A 146 -0.22 -9.44 9.05
CA LEU A 146 -0.88 -8.34 9.73
C LEU A 146 -1.98 -8.91 10.63
N VAL A 147 -1.88 -8.65 11.93
CA VAL A 147 -2.98 -8.94 12.86
C VAL A 147 -3.97 -7.80 12.79
N LEU A 148 -5.25 -8.12 12.59
CA LEU A 148 -6.35 -7.19 12.47
C LEU A 148 -7.45 -7.53 13.47
N HIS A 149 -7.89 -6.54 14.24
CA HIS A 149 -9.08 -6.66 15.07
C HIS A 149 -10.34 -6.50 14.24
N ARG A 150 -11.47 -7.05 14.72
CA ARG A 150 -12.77 -6.93 14.05
C ARG A 150 -13.13 -5.50 13.67
N SER A 151 -12.87 -4.52 14.54
CA SER A 151 -13.14 -3.09 14.28
C SER A 151 -12.28 -2.50 13.17
N GLU A 152 -11.03 -2.96 13.04
CA GLU A 152 -10.12 -2.55 11.96
C GLU A 152 -10.57 -3.13 10.63
N ILE A 153 -11.00 -4.41 10.64
CA ILE A 153 -11.57 -5.08 9.46
C ILE A 153 -12.81 -4.34 8.95
N THR A 154 -13.75 -3.98 9.83
CA THR A 154 -14.94 -3.19 9.48
C THR A 154 -14.58 -1.86 8.81
N LYS A 155 -13.54 -1.18 9.30
CA LYS A 155 -13.09 0.09 8.72
C LYS A 155 -12.36 -0.11 7.38
N ILE A 156 -11.57 -1.17 7.23
CA ILE A 156 -10.87 -1.49 5.97
C ILE A 156 -11.88 -1.67 4.82
N ILE A 157 -13.03 -2.30 5.08
CA ILE A 157 -14.05 -2.53 4.04
C ILE A 157 -15.06 -1.38 3.92
N SER A 158 -14.88 -0.30 4.67
CA SER A 158 -15.86 0.80 4.75
C SER A 158 -15.84 1.71 3.52
N ASN A 159 -16.89 2.53 3.40
CA ASN A 159 -17.03 3.48 2.29
C ASN A 159 -15.87 4.46 2.18
N SER A 160 -15.22 4.88 3.28
CA SER A 160 -14.08 5.79 3.19
C SER A 160 -12.89 5.19 2.42
N VAL A 161 -12.69 3.87 2.52
CA VAL A 161 -11.67 3.17 1.72
C VAL A 161 -12.14 3.01 0.28
N ALA A 162 -13.44 2.76 0.06
CA ALA A 162 -14.01 2.73 -1.29
C ALA A 162 -13.89 4.09 -2.00
N ASP A 163 -14.11 5.20 -1.30
CA ASP A 163 -13.99 6.57 -1.80
C ASP A 163 -12.53 6.89 -2.16
N ALA A 164 -11.57 6.47 -1.34
CA ALA A 164 -10.15 6.59 -1.62
C ALA A 164 -9.75 5.84 -2.91
N ILE A 165 -10.28 4.63 -3.09
CA ILE A 165 -10.10 3.83 -4.30
C ILE A 165 -10.75 4.53 -5.49
N GLY A 166 -11.96 5.04 -5.35
CA GLY A 166 -12.67 5.80 -6.38
C GLY A 166 -11.89 7.04 -6.80
N ALA A 167 -11.36 7.81 -5.86
CA ALA A 167 -10.51 8.97 -6.13
C ALA A 167 -9.23 8.58 -6.91
N ALA A 168 -8.57 7.48 -6.52
CA ALA A 168 -7.41 6.96 -7.23
C ALA A 168 -7.75 6.49 -8.67
N MET A 169 -8.93 5.90 -8.85
CA MET A 169 -9.45 5.52 -10.17
C MET A 169 -9.75 6.76 -11.01
N CYS A 170 -10.45 7.77 -10.49
CA CYS A 170 -10.79 8.98 -11.23
C CYS A 170 -9.56 9.79 -11.66
N GLN A 171 -8.44 9.70 -10.92
CA GLN A 171 -7.16 10.25 -11.36
C GLN A 171 -6.72 9.73 -12.75
N SER A 172 -7.18 8.55 -13.17
CA SER A 172 -6.90 7.98 -14.51
C SER A 172 -7.60 8.68 -15.67
N LEU A 173 -8.67 9.45 -15.40
CA LEU A 173 -9.45 10.12 -16.44
C LEU A 173 -8.89 11.51 -16.77
N TYR A 174 -8.00 12.04 -15.93
CA TYR A 174 -7.49 13.41 -16.01
C TYR A 174 -5.96 13.51 -16.20
N ASP A 175 -5.24 12.38 -16.16
CA ASP A 175 -3.82 12.23 -16.54
C ASP A 175 -3.71 11.70 -17.97
#